data_AF-A0AAU2RAP8-F1
#
_entry.id   AF-A0AAU2RAP8-F1
#
_cell.length_a   1.000
_cell.length_b   1.000
_cell.length_c   1.000
_cell.angle_alpha   90.00
_cell.angle_beta   90.00
_cell.angle_gamma   90.00
#
_symmetry.space_group_name_H-M   'P 1'
#
loop_
_entity.id
_entity.type
_entity.pdbx_description
1 polymer ?
#
loop_
_entity_poly.entity_id
_entity_poly.type
_entity_poly.pdbx_seq_one_letter_code
_entity_poly.pdbx_strand_id
1 'polypeptide(L)'
;MGTPTSLLRAFRPQVQERLYDFYEELRSADDLFWDRTLGAWIATGYAVVSKAAGDPGLSSVRYPDIEAVPEELRPLARVLSRQMLYSDAPEHARLRALISRAFTPRAVETLRARIFEAVDRIITHAAPAGRMDIVADLARPLPLTIICDLLDVPRQDRPALAAWSEPIAEAIGNSRLDADRNREASQSMTDMLAYFRELLTRHDTPPAPHTLRALVTAQAENTDQDLDELLANCALLLIAGHETTTHFIGNATLALLRHPHAADQLRRRPDLMPAAVDELLRYDAPVQLMLRRARHDLELAGRTVSEGQTVLLVCGAANRDPAVFPDPHVLDFERSGSGGRHMAFGHGPHFCLGAALARLEGAIVLEALLTRLPGLRLDGSAPQWQRSLNFRGLTRLDVAFTPPSDDHGSGSQVSSADGSRGGAGRATQAGTCPVSPAPGGVAGP
;
A
#
# COMPACT_ATOMS: atom_id res chain seq x y z
N MET A 1 9.46 38.96 7.77
CA MET A 1 8.89 37.67 7.34
C MET A 1 8.12 37.11 8.52
N GLY A 2 6.85 36.73 8.35
CA GLY A 2 6.05 36.16 9.44
C GLY A 2 6.64 34.83 9.92
N THR A 3 6.39 34.46 11.18
CA THR A 3 6.76 33.14 11.68
C THR A 3 6.09 32.06 10.83
N PRO A 4 6.82 31.08 10.29
CA PRO A 4 6.22 30.00 9.51
C PRO A 4 5.15 29.28 10.31
N THR A 5 4.05 28.98 9.63
CA THR A 5 2.98 28.17 10.19
C THR A 5 3.51 26.79 10.60
N SER A 6 3.08 26.26 11.76
CA SER A 6 3.50 24.91 12.18
C SER A 6 2.94 23.81 11.28
N LEU A 7 3.77 22.82 10.95
CA LEU A 7 3.40 21.62 10.19
C LEU A 7 2.25 20.86 10.86
N LEU A 8 2.06 21.00 12.18
CA LEU A 8 0.96 20.37 12.91
C LEU A 8 -0.43 20.71 12.39
N ARG A 9 -0.61 21.83 11.68
CA ARG A 9 -1.90 22.13 11.04
C ARG A 9 -2.31 21.08 10.01
N ALA A 10 -1.37 20.34 9.42
CA ALA A 10 -1.68 19.23 8.52
C ALA A 10 -2.52 18.13 9.20
N PHE A 11 -2.50 17.97 10.52
CA PHE A 11 -3.40 17.03 11.22
C PHE A 11 -4.90 17.41 11.14
N ARG A 12 -5.21 18.68 10.86
CA ARG A 12 -6.61 19.14 10.88
C ARG A 12 -7.36 18.58 9.65
N PRO A 13 -8.56 18.01 9.81
CA PRO A 13 -9.33 17.46 8.70
C PRO A 13 -9.51 18.44 7.53
N GLN A 14 -9.73 19.74 7.82
CA GLN A 14 -9.91 20.77 6.80
C GLN A 14 -8.63 21.06 6.01
N VAL A 15 -7.46 20.75 6.57
CA VAL A 15 -6.16 20.92 5.89
C VAL A 15 -5.84 19.69 5.04
N GLN A 16 -6.28 18.49 5.43
CA GLN A 16 -6.03 17.26 4.66
C GLN A 16 -6.60 17.33 3.23
N GLU A 17 -7.77 17.94 3.02
CA GLU A 17 -8.31 18.11 1.66
C GLU A 17 -7.48 19.06 0.79
N ARG A 18 -6.82 20.04 1.41
CA ARG A 18 -6.02 21.09 0.77
C ARG A 18 -4.54 21.01 1.16
N LEU A 19 -4.05 19.80 1.40
CA LEU A 19 -2.73 19.59 2.00
C LEU A 19 -1.61 20.20 1.15
N TYR A 20 -1.74 20.12 -0.18
CA TYR A 20 -0.72 20.64 -1.09
C TYR A 20 -0.71 22.17 -1.19
N ASP A 21 -1.86 22.84 -1.05
CA ASP A 21 -1.92 24.30 -0.89
C ASP A 21 -1.21 24.71 0.41
N PHE A 22 -1.40 23.93 1.48
CA PHE A 22 -0.74 24.18 2.76
C PHE A 22 0.79 23.96 2.67
N TYR A 23 1.25 22.94 1.95
CA TYR A 23 2.68 22.77 1.71
C TYR A 23 3.29 23.86 0.85
N GLU A 24 2.54 24.42 -0.10
CA GLU A 24 2.96 25.59 -0.86
C GLU A 24 3.09 26.82 0.06
N GLU A 25 2.13 27.05 0.97
CA GLU A 25 2.24 28.10 2.02
C GLU A 25 3.54 27.93 2.82
N LEU A 26 3.82 26.72 3.31
CA LEU A 26 5.04 26.44 4.07
C LEU A 26 6.32 26.69 3.27
N ARG A 27 6.40 26.15 2.05
CA ARG A 27 7.59 26.28 1.19
C ARG A 27 7.82 27.71 0.72
N SER A 28 6.75 28.51 0.55
CA SER A 28 6.87 29.92 0.19
C SER A 28 7.57 30.77 1.26
N ALA A 29 7.63 30.28 2.50
CA ALA A 29 8.32 30.96 3.59
C ALA A 29 9.83 30.67 3.56
N ASP A 30 10.23 29.40 3.47
CA ASP A 30 11.62 28.93 3.34
C ASP A 30 11.64 27.44 2.95
N ASP A 31 12.68 26.98 2.27
CA ASP A 31 12.88 25.55 1.95
C ASP A 31 13.23 24.73 3.20
N LEU A 32 13.79 25.39 4.22
CA LEU A 32 14.12 24.82 5.53
C LEU A 32 13.85 25.84 6.65
N PHE A 33 12.94 25.52 7.56
CA PHE A 33 12.60 26.41 8.69
C PHE A 33 12.46 25.67 10.02
N TRP A 34 12.62 26.39 11.12
CA TRP A 34 12.42 25.85 12.46
C TRP A 34 10.96 25.96 12.90
N ASP A 35 10.28 24.83 13.11
CA ASP A 35 8.95 24.78 13.70
C ASP A 35 9.07 24.71 15.22
N ARG A 36 8.81 25.83 15.90
CA ARG A 36 8.89 25.95 17.36
C ARG A 36 7.91 25.03 18.10
N THR A 37 6.77 24.70 17.49
CA THR A 37 5.74 23.86 18.12
C THR A 37 6.16 22.39 18.10
N LEU A 38 6.87 21.99 17.05
CA LEU A 38 7.42 20.64 16.92
C LEU A 38 8.81 20.50 17.53
N GLY A 39 9.53 21.61 17.71
CA GLY A 39 10.94 21.57 18.13
C GLY A 39 11.81 20.86 17.09
N ALA A 40 11.52 21.06 15.80
CA ALA A 40 12.19 20.39 14.70
C ALA A 40 12.37 21.31 13.50
N TRP A 41 13.38 21.02 12.69
CA TRP A 41 13.55 21.60 11.37
C TRP A 41 12.58 20.95 10.39
N ILE A 42 11.92 21.74 9.54
CA ILE A 42 10.99 21.27 8.52
C ILE A 42 11.60 21.60 7.15
N ALA A 43 11.91 20.55 6.39
CA ALA A 43 12.44 20.65 5.04
C ALA A 43 11.29 20.42 4.03
N THR A 44 11.00 21.40 3.19
CA THR A 44 9.90 21.34 2.21
C THR A 44 10.38 21.43 0.76
N GLY A 45 11.52 22.09 0.51
CA GLY A 45 12.14 22.18 -0.80
C GLY A 45 12.78 20.84 -1.22
N TYR A 46 12.63 20.47 -2.49
CA TYR A 46 13.09 19.20 -3.03
C TYR A 46 14.59 19.00 -2.83
N ALA A 47 15.39 20.03 -3.12
CA ALA A 47 16.85 19.93 -3.03
C ALA A 47 17.31 19.63 -1.59
N VAL A 48 16.67 20.26 -0.60
CA VAL A 48 16.96 20.06 0.82
C VAL A 48 16.53 18.65 1.25
N VAL A 49 15.30 18.24 0.90
CA VAL A 49 14.77 16.91 1.21
C VAL A 49 15.64 15.81 0.60
N SER A 50 15.98 15.92 -0.69
CA SER A 50 16.81 14.93 -1.40
C SER A 50 18.19 14.81 -0.79
N LYS A 51 18.85 15.94 -0.51
CA LYS A 51 20.18 15.96 0.11
C LYS A 51 20.13 15.31 1.49
N ALA A 52 19.20 15.77 2.34
CA ALA A 52 19.09 15.31 3.71
C ALA A 52 18.73 13.82 3.82
N ALA A 53 17.96 13.27 2.88
CA ALA A 53 17.56 11.87 2.89
C ALA A 53 18.75 10.90 2.76
N GLY A 54 19.82 11.31 2.06
CA GLY A 54 21.03 10.52 1.82
C GLY A 54 22.28 11.02 2.55
N ASP A 55 22.18 12.04 3.40
CA ASP A 55 23.33 12.63 4.10
C ASP A 55 23.74 11.75 5.31
N PRO A 56 24.99 11.25 5.37
CA PRO A 56 25.44 10.41 6.49
C PRO A 56 25.54 11.17 7.84
N GLY A 57 25.55 12.51 7.83
CA GLY A 57 25.44 13.33 9.04
C GLY A 57 24.04 13.32 9.67
N LEU A 58 23.05 12.80 8.95
CA LEU A 58 21.65 12.72 9.35
C LEU A 58 21.22 11.26 9.56
N SER A 59 21.06 10.89 10.82
CA SER A 59 20.68 9.55 11.28
C SER A 59 19.21 9.22 11.01
N SER A 60 18.92 7.97 10.67
CA SER A 60 17.56 7.40 10.62
C SER A 60 17.07 6.86 11.97
N VAL A 61 17.90 6.88 13.03
CA VAL A 61 17.53 6.38 14.36
C VAL A 61 16.40 7.21 14.94
N ARG A 62 15.24 6.57 15.11
CA ARG A 62 14.01 7.21 15.61
C ARG A 62 14.02 7.43 17.12
N TYR A 63 14.47 6.43 17.88
CA TYR A 63 14.49 6.45 19.35
C TYR A 63 15.92 6.23 19.86
N PRO A 64 16.76 7.28 19.95
CA PRO A 64 18.13 7.15 20.45
C PRO A 64 18.18 6.85 21.95
N ASP A 65 17.16 7.28 22.70
CA ASP A 65 16.95 6.94 24.10
C ASP A 65 15.53 6.37 24.27
N ILE A 66 15.44 5.06 24.44
CA ILE A 66 14.17 4.35 24.64
C ILE A 66 13.54 4.70 26.00
N GLU A 67 14.34 5.02 27.02
CA GLU A 67 13.80 5.31 28.35
C GLU A 67 13.13 6.68 28.41
N ALA A 68 13.52 7.60 27.53
CA ALA A 68 12.86 8.89 27.30
C ALA A 68 11.51 8.78 26.55
N VAL A 69 11.18 7.61 26.00
CA VAL A 69 9.88 7.34 25.35
C VAL A 69 8.81 7.08 26.43
N PRO A 70 7.54 7.52 26.25
CA PRO A 70 6.44 7.17 27.14
C PRO A 70 6.38 5.67 27.40
N GLU A 71 6.13 5.28 28.66
CA GLU A 71 6.22 3.89 29.13
C GLU A 71 5.41 2.93 28.27
N GLU A 72 4.19 3.34 27.91
CA GLU A 72 3.25 2.58 27.09
C GLU A 72 3.76 2.29 25.67
N LEU A 73 4.65 3.14 25.15
CA LEU A 73 5.20 3.06 23.80
C LEU A 73 6.60 2.41 23.78
N ARG A 74 7.25 2.22 24.93
CA ARG A 74 8.58 1.60 25.01
C ARG A 74 8.65 0.21 24.37
N PRO A 75 7.67 -0.70 24.55
CA PRO A 75 7.72 -2.01 23.88
C PRO A 75 7.78 -1.87 22.36
N LEU A 76 6.92 -1.03 21.77
CA LEU A 76 6.99 -0.74 20.34
C LEU A 76 8.35 -0.12 19.96
N ALA A 77 8.83 0.89 20.71
CA ALA A 77 10.10 1.55 20.42
C ALA A 77 11.30 0.60 20.41
N ARG A 78 11.35 -0.38 21.32
CA ARG A 78 12.40 -1.43 21.35
C ARG A 78 12.38 -2.32 20.11
N VAL A 79 11.21 -2.60 19.56
CA VAL A 79 11.09 -3.38 18.32
C VAL A 79 11.52 -2.54 17.13
N LEU A 80 11.03 -1.30 17.04
CA LEU A 80 11.38 -0.38 15.96
C LEU A 80 12.90 -0.11 15.92
N SER A 81 13.58 -0.02 17.07
CA SER A 81 15.05 0.16 17.09
C SER A 81 15.86 -0.99 16.49
N ARG A 82 15.25 -2.18 16.31
CA ARG A 82 15.87 -3.34 15.65
C ARG A 82 15.54 -3.45 14.15
N GLN A 83 14.72 -2.55 13.62
CA GLN A 83 14.31 -2.56 12.21
C GLN A 83 15.30 -1.78 11.35
N MET A 84 15.59 -2.30 10.15
CA MET A 84 16.49 -1.64 9.20
C MET A 84 16.05 -0.21 8.84
N LEU A 85 14.74 0.07 8.89
CA LEU A 85 14.19 1.40 8.62
C LEU A 85 14.72 2.48 9.57
N TYR A 86 15.07 2.09 10.80
CA TYR A 86 15.51 2.98 11.87
C TYR A 86 16.95 2.73 12.31
N SER A 87 17.75 2.10 11.46
CA SER A 87 19.18 1.87 11.67
C SER A 87 20.00 2.67 10.66
N ASP A 88 21.25 2.96 10.99
CA ASP A 88 22.22 3.53 10.06
C ASP A 88 23.27 2.48 9.67
N ALA A 89 24.25 2.85 8.84
CA ALA A 89 25.37 1.96 8.54
C ALA A 89 26.27 1.75 9.79
N PRO A 90 26.84 0.53 9.98
CA PRO A 90 26.78 -0.63 9.08
C PRO A 90 25.55 -1.54 9.25
N GLU A 91 24.80 -1.43 10.35
CA GLU A 91 23.69 -2.34 10.69
C GLU A 91 22.59 -2.35 9.62
N HIS A 92 22.20 -1.18 9.12
CA HIS A 92 21.24 -1.04 8.04
C HIS A 92 21.65 -1.82 6.79
N ALA A 93 22.93 -1.74 6.38
CA ALA A 93 23.40 -2.43 5.19
C ALA A 93 23.36 -3.95 5.36
N ARG A 94 23.75 -4.46 6.54
CA ARG A 94 23.69 -5.88 6.89
C ARG A 94 22.24 -6.40 6.84
N LEU A 95 21.33 -5.71 7.54
CA LEU A 95 19.91 -6.06 7.60
C LEU A 95 19.23 -6.01 6.23
N ARG A 96 19.50 -4.95 5.48
CA ARG A 96 18.93 -4.78 4.14
C ARG A 96 19.38 -5.88 3.19
N ALA A 97 20.65 -6.27 3.23
CA ALA A 97 21.21 -7.32 2.38
C ALA A 97 20.59 -8.70 2.64
N LEU A 98 20.19 -8.95 3.89
CA LEU A 98 19.49 -10.17 4.28
C LEU A 98 18.09 -10.23 3.66
N ILE A 99 17.33 -9.16 3.79
CA ILE A 99 15.91 -9.10 3.39
C ILE A 99 15.75 -8.91 1.88
N SER A 100 16.66 -8.18 1.22
CA SER A 100 16.56 -7.85 -0.22
C SER A 100 16.52 -9.08 -1.13
N ARG A 101 16.98 -10.24 -0.65
CA ARG A 101 16.91 -11.52 -1.36
C ARG A 101 15.47 -11.97 -1.63
N ALA A 102 14.50 -11.55 -0.80
CA ALA A 102 13.08 -11.82 -1.02
C ALA A 102 12.44 -10.89 -2.05
N PHE A 103 13.09 -9.77 -2.38
CA PHE A 103 12.58 -8.73 -3.30
C PHE A 103 13.33 -8.70 -4.63
N THR A 104 13.91 -9.84 -5.05
CA THR A 104 14.56 -9.93 -6.37
C THR A 104 13.54 -9.71 -7.49
N PRO A 105 13.95 -9.22 -8.68
CA PRO A 105 13.04 -9.04 -9.82
C PRO A 105 12.26 -10.32 -10.16
N ARG A 106 12.90 -11.50 -10.05
CA ARG A 106 12.26 -12.80 -10.26
C ARG A 106 11.19 -13.12 -9.20
N ALA A 107 11.44 -12.78 -7.94
CA ALA A 107 10.47 -12.96 -6.87
C ALA A 107 9.24 -12.06 -7.09
N VAL A 108 9.47 -10.78 -7.42
CA VAL A 108 8.40 -9.83 -7.75
C VAL A 108 7.60 -10.27 -8.97
N GLU A 109 8.25 -10.79 -10.02
CA GLU A 109 7.54 -11.27 -11.21
C GLU A 109 6.68 -12.50 -10.94
N THR A 110 7.10 -13.38 -10.02
CA THR A 110 6.26 -14.50 -9.54
C THR A 110 4.97 -14.00 -8.86
N LEU A 111 5.01 -12.83 -8.21
CA LEU A 111 3.84 -12.23 -7.59
C LEU A 111 2.88 -11.62 -8.61
N ARG A 112 3.31 -11.29 -9.83
CA ARG A 112 2.46 -10.70 -10.87
C ARG A 112 1.17 -11.50 -11.08
N ALA A 113 1.29 -12.81 -11.28
CA ALA A 113 0.13 -13.69 -11.48
C ALA A 113 -0.81 -13.66 -10.27
N ARG A 114 -0.26 -13.68 -9.05
CA ARG A 114 -1.05 -13.63 -7.81
C ARG A 114 -1.78 -12.29 -7.64
N ILE A 115 -1.15 -11.18 -8.03
CA ILE A 115 -1.76 -9.84 -8.04
C ILE A 115 -2.92 -9.82 -9.02
N PHE A 116 -2.72 -10.29 -10.26
CA PHE A 116 -3.80 -10.37 -11.24
C PHE A 116 -4.98 -11.19 -10.76
N GLU A 117 -4.73 -12.39 -10.22
CA GLU A 117 -5.79 -13.24 -9.67
C GLU A 117 -6.53 -12.60 -8.49
N ALA A 118 -5.81 -11.89 -7.61
CA ALA A 118 -6.43 -11.20 -6.49
C ALA A 118 -7.31 -10.03 -6.96
N VAL A 119 -6.80 -9.19 -7.87
CA VAL A 119 -7.56 -8.11 -8.49
C VAL A 119 -8.77 -8.65 -9.25
N ASP A 120 -8.60 -9.72 -10.02
CA ASP A 120 -9.67 -10.35 -10.78
C ASP A 120 -10.81 -10.84 -9.88
N ARG A 121 -10.49 -11.53 -8.79
CA ARG A 121 -11.49 -11.99 -7.82
C ARG A 121 -12.24 -10.82 -7.18
N ILE A 122 -11.52 -9.79 -6.74
CA ILE A 122 -12.12 -8.61 -6.08
C ILE A 122 -13.06 -7.89 -7.05
N ILE A 123 -12.59 -7.59 -8.27
CA ILE A 123 -13.37 -6.89 -9.28
C ILE A 123 -14.58 -7.72 -9.71
N THR A 124 -14.42 -9.02 -9.94
CA THR A 124 -15.53 -9.92 -10.32
C THR A 124 -16.60 -10.00 -9.24
N HIS A 125 -16.19 -9.99 -7.96
CA HIS A 125 -17.14 -9.97 -6.85
C HIS A 125 -17.92 -8.66 -6.74
N ALA A 126 -17.26 -7.52 -6.95
CA ALA A 126 -17.87 -6.19 -6.86
C ALA A 126 -18.71 -5.80 -8.09
N ALA A 127 -18.35 -6.31 -9.29
CA ALA A 127 -18.95 -5.91 -10.56
C ALA A 127 -20.49 -5.97 -10.60
N PRO A 128 -21.17 -7.03 -10.11
CA PRO A 128 -22.64 -7.11 -10.15
C PRO A 128 -23.34 -6.04 -9.29
N ALA A 129 -22.68 -5.55 -8.22
CA ALA A 129 -23.28 -4.56 -7.33
C ALA A 129 -23.31 -3.15 -7.95
N GLY A 130 -22.48 -2.88 -8.97
CA GLY A 130 -22.35 -1.55 -9.57
C GLY A 130 -21.75 -0.49 -8.66
N ARG A 131 -21.25 -0.87 -7.48
CA ARG A 131 -20.67 0.02 -6.47
C ARG A 131 -19.70 -0.72 -5.56
N MET A 132 -18.72 -0.01 -5.01
CA MET A 132 -17.80 -0.53 -3.99
C MET A 132 -17.14 0.61 -3.20
N ASP A 133 -16.63 0.30 -2.01
CA ASP A 133 -15.66 1.14 -1.31
C ASP A 133 -14.26 0.72 -1.78
N ILE A 134 -13.60 1.56 -2.58
CA ILE A 134 -12.25 1.27 -3.10
C ILE A 134 -11.29 0.89 -1.97
N VAL A 135 -11.40 1.52 -0.80
CA VAL A 135 -10.45 1.28 0.29
C VAL A 135 -10.71 -0.08 0.92
N ALA A 136 -11.93 -0.33 1.37
CA ALA A 136 -12.29 -1.54 2.10
C ALA A 136 -12.31 -2.79 1.19
N ASP A 137 -12.83 -2.66 -0.04
CA ASP A 137 -13.11 -3.80 -0.91
C ASP A 137 -11.90 -4.17 -1.79
N LEU A 138 -10.98 -3.23 -2.05
CA LEU A 138 -9.85 -3.43 -2.98
C LEU A 138 -8.48 -3.04 -2.40
N ALA A 139 -8.31 -1.77 -2.03
CA ALA A 139 -7.00 -1.20 -1.72
C ALA A 139 -6.38 -1.78 -0.45
N ARG A 140 -7.18 -2.13 0.56
CA ARG A 140 -6.71 -2.76 1.80
C ARG A 140 -6.48 -4.28 1.65
N PRO A 141 -7.43 -5.09 1.13
CA PRO A 141 -7.26 -6.54 1.08
C PRO A 141 -6.19 -7.01 0.08
N LEU A 142 -5.95 -6.27 -1.02
CA LEU A 142 -4.99 -6.68 -2.03
C LEU A 142 -3.53 -6.66 -1.52
N PRO A 143 -2.96 -5.52 -1.09
CA PRO A 143 -1.56 -5.49 -0.66
C PRO A 143 -1.29 -6.38 0.54
N LEU A 144 -2.26 -6.49 1.48
CA LEU A 144 -2.18 -7.42 2.59
C LEU A 144 -2.07 -8.87 2.10
N THR A 145 -2.88 -9.26 1.11
CA THR A 145 -2.83 -10.59 0.51
C THR A 145 -1.45 -10.87 -0.11
N ILE A 146 -0.88 -9.90 -0.82
CA ILE A 146 0.40 -10.04 -1.52
C ILE A 146 1.58 -10.12 -0.55
N ILE A 147 1.62 -9.27 0.48
CA ILE A 147 2.70 -9.33 1.48
C ILE A 147 2.62 -10.60 2.34
N CYS A 148 1.41 -11.05 2.68
CA CYS A 148 1.20 -12.33 3.36
C CYS A 148 1.64 -13.52 2.50
N ASP A 149 1.37 -13.47 1.19
CA ASP A 149 1.85 -14.47 0.23
C ASP A 149 3.39 -14.50 0.14
N LEU A 150 4.05 -13.35 0.24
CA LEU A 150 5.52 -13.25 0.25
C LEU A 150 6.12 -13.80 1.56
N LEU A 151 5.46 -13.53 2.69
CA LEU A 151 5.81 -14.01 4.03
C LEU A 151 5.37 -15.45 4.31
N ASP A 152 4.71 -16.11 3.36
CA ASP A 152 4.17 -17.47 3.50
C ASP A 152 3.21 -17.61 4.71
N VAL A 153 2.38 -16.58 4.89
CA VAL A 153 1.33 -16.49 5.92
C VAL A 153 0.06 -17.20 5.43
N PRO A 154 -0.44 -18.21 6.17
CA PRO A 154 -1.68 -18.89 5.86
C PRO A 154 -2.89 -17.96 5.75
N ARG A 155 -3.85 -18.30 4.88
CA ARG A 155 -5.02 -17.43 4.60
C ARG A 155 -5.86 -17.16 5.85
N GLN A 156 -6.02 -18.15 6.71
CA GLN A 156 -6.82 -18.06 7.93
C GLN A 156 -6.25 -17.09 8.97
N ASP A 157 -4.95 -16.78 8.91
CA ASP A 157 -4.27 -15.93 9.90
C ASP A 157 -4.24 -14.45 9.49
N ARG A 158 -4.48 -14.16 8.20
CA ARG A 158 -4.39 -12.79 7.65
C ARG A 158 -5.30 -11.77 8.34
N PRO A 159 -6.53 -12.10 8.77
CA PRO A 159 -7.37 -11.16 9.52
C PRO A 159 -6.72 -10.69 10.82
N ALA A 160 -6.01 -11.56 11.54
CA ALA A 160 -5.31 -11.18 12.76
C ALA A 160 -4.14 -10.22 12.46
N LEU A 161 -3.35 -10.51 11.41
CA LEU A 161 -2.27 -9.62 10.98
C LEU A 161 -2.77 -8.24 10.55
N ALA A 162 -3.93 -8.17 9.87
CA ALA A 162 -4.56 -6.91 9.52
C ALA A 162 -4.95 -6.11 10.77
N ALA A 163 -5.60 -6.76 11.73
CA ALA A 163 -6.05 -6.13 12.96
C ALA A 163 -4.89 -5.59 13.82
N TRP A 164 -3.78 -6.32 13.89
CA TRP A 164 -2.59 -5.85 14.60
C TRP A 164 -1.84 -4.73 13.87
N SER A 165 -1.95 -4.64 12.55
CA SER A 165 -1.19 -3.65 11.77
C SER A 165 -1.70 -2.23 11.93
N GLU A 166 -3.02 -2.05 12.07
CA GLU A 166 -3.66 -0.73 12.11
C GLU A 166 -3.24 0.12 13.33
N PRO A 167 -3.29 -0.39 14.60
CA PRO A 167 -2.79 0.36 15.75
C PRO A 167 -1.30 0.69 15.66
N ILE A 168 -0.50 -0.21 15.09
CA ILE A 168 0.94 0.01 14.91
C ILE A 168 1.21 1.11 13.89
N ALA A 169 0.54 1.06 12.73
CA ALA A 169 0.67 2.06 11.68
C ALA A 169 0.26 3.45 12.18
N GLU A 170 -0.79 3.51 12.99
CA GLU A 170 -1.23 4.73 13.64
C GLU A 170 -0.16 5.29 14.60
N ALA A 171 0.42 4.46 15.49
CA ALA A 171 1.49 4.90 16.39
C ALA A 171 2.75 5.38 15.65
N ILE A 172 3.08 4.76 14.51
CA ILE A 172 4.19 5.20 13.65
C ILE A 172 3.87 6.54 12.97
N GLY A 173 2.61 6.73 12.58
CA GLY A 173 2.12 7.89 11.83
C GLY A 173 1.77 9.11 12.69
N ASN A 174 1.55 8.90 13.99
CA ASN A 174 1.12 9.93 14.93
C ASN A 174 1.90 9.82 16.26
N SER A 175 2.83 10.75 16.49
CA SER A 175 3.64 10.78 17.72
C SER A 175 2.92 11.38 18.94
N ARG A 176 1.61 11.67 18.85
CA ARG A 176 0.81 12.32 19.90
C ARG A 176 -0.45 11.51 20.26
N LEU A 177 -0.36 10.19 20.18
CA LEU A 177 -1.42 9.32 20.68
C LEU A 177 -1.50 9.37 22.21
N ASP A 178 -2.71 9.14 22.74
CA ASP A 178 -2.91 8.94 24.16
C ASP A 178 -2.30 7.60 24.65
N ALA A 179 -2.25 7.43 25.97
CA ALA A 179 -1.63 6.28 26.60
C ALA A 179 -2.30 4.94 26.21
N ASP A 180 -3.64 4.92 26.07
CA ASP A 180 -4.38 3.70 25.73
C ASP A 180 -4.04 3.22 24.31
N ARG A 181 -3.97 4.15 23.37
CA ARG A 181 -3.62 3.84 21.98
C ARG A 181 -2.15 3.45 21.82
N ASN A 182 -1.25 4.04 22.62
CA ASN A 182 0.14 3.59 22.68
C ASN A 182 0.25 2.17 23.24
N ARG A 183 -0.53 1.82 24.28
CA ARG A 183 -0.59 0.44 24.80
C ARG A 183 -1.12 -0.53 23.77
N GLU A 184 -2.18 -0.17 23.06
CA GLU A 184 -2.78 -1.00 22.01
C GLU A 184 -1.77 -1.29 20.88
N ALA A 185 -1.02 -0.28 20.43
CA ALA A 185 0.02 -0.46 19.43
C ALA A 185 1.17 -1.35 19.91
N SER A 186 1.62 -1.18 21.16
CA SER A 186 2.63 -2.03 21.79
C SER A 186 2.16 -3.47 21.95
N GLN A 187 0.90 -3.70 22.34
CA GLN A 187 0.32 -5.04 22.44
C GLN A 187 0.20 -5.70 21.07
N SER A 188 -0.32 -4.97 20.07
CA SER A 188 -0.46 -5.46 18.70
C SER A 188 0.89 -5.87 18.11
N MET A 189 1.95 -5.10 18.36
CA MET A 189 3.31 -5.48 17.97
C MET A 189 3.78 -6.75 18.69
N THR A 190 3.47 -6.88 19.99
CA THR A 190 3.83 -8.08 20.77
C THR A 190 3.17 -9.33 20.21
N ASP A 191 1.86 -9.27 19.91
CA ASP A 191 1.10 -10.38 19.34
C ASP A 191 1.61 -10.75 17.95
N MET A 192 1.90 -9.76 17.12
CA MET A 192 2.47 -9.96 15.78
C MET A 192 3.85 -10.65 15.84
N LEU A 193 4.72 -10.26 16.76
CA LEU A 193 6.02 -10.91 16.93
C LEU A 193 5.89 -12.34 17.47
N ALA A 194 4.95 -12.59 18.38
CA ALA A 194 4.65 -13.93 18.87
C ALA A 194 4.20 -14.84 17.73
N TYR A 195 3.30 -14.35 16.87
CA TYR A 195 2.87 -15.05 15.67
C TYR A 195 4.03 -15.33 14.70
N PHE A 196 4.85 -14.33 14.38
CA PHE A 196 5.99 -14.56 13.48
C PHE A 196 7.01 -15.54 14.07
N ARG A 197 7.21 -15.52 15.38
CA ARG A 197 8.06 -16.51 16.05
C ARG A 197 7.52 -17.91 15.83
N GLU A 198 6.24 -18.11 16.12
CA GLU A 198 5.58 -19.38 15.89
C GLU A 198 5.71 -19.81 14.42
N LEU A 199 5.33 -18.94 13.49
CA LEU A 199 5.36 -19.19 12.05
C LEU A 199 6.76 -19.61 11.54
N LEU A 200 7.83 -19.02 12.10
CA LEU A 200 9.21 -19.32 11.70
C LEU A 200 9.78 -20.59 12.35
N THR A 201 9.30 -20.97 13.54
CA THR A 201 9.83 -22.13 14.30
C THR A 201 8.95 -23.38 14.17
N ARG A 202 7.78 -23.31 13.54
CA ARG A 202 6.89 -24.45 13.33
C ARG A 202 7.53 -25.48 12.39
N HIS A 203 7.64 -26.72 12.88
CA HIS A 203 8.24 -27.86 12.14
C HIS A 203 7.23 -28.68 11.33
N ASP A 204 5.93 -28.47 11.54
CA ASP A 204 4.86 -29.29 10.95
C ASP A 204 4.60 -29.00 9.47
N THR A 205 4.94 -27.79 9.01
CA THR A 205 4.83 -27.40 7.61
C THR A 205 6.16 -26.77 7.18
N PRO A 206 6.91 -27.32 6.21
CA PRO A 206 8.11 -26.67 5.70
C PRO A 206 7.73 -25.37 4.96
N PRO A 207 8.56 -24.32 5.02
CA PRO A 207 8.29 -23.08 4.28
C PRO A 207 8.26 -23.34 2.78
N ALA A 208 7.35 -22.68 2.06
CA ALA A 208 7.33 -22.80 0.61
C ALA A 208 8.66 -22.27 0.03
N PRO A 209 9.26 -22.95 -0.97
CA PRO A 209 10.53 -22.52 -1.56
C PRO A 209 10.48 -21.08 -2.05
N HIS A 210 11.59 -20.35 -1.88
CA HIS A 210 11.75 -18.97 -2.33
C HIS A 210 10.85 -17.93 -1.66
N THR A 211 10.12 -18.29 -0.60
CA THR A 211 9.42 -17.32 0.24
C THR A 211 10.37 -16.60 1.18
N LEU A 212 9.94 -15.45 1.70
CA LEU A 212 10.67 -14.76 2.75
C LEU A 212 10.75 -15.63 4.02
N ARG A 213 9.72 -16.43 4.32
CA ARG A 213 9.78 -17.42 5.41
C ARG A 213 10.92 -18.40 5.23
N ALA A 214 11.08 -18.99 4.03
CA ALA A 214 12.18 -19.91 3.75
C ALA A 214 13.56 -19.26 3.96
N LEU A 215 13.72 -18.02 3.53
CA LEU A 215 14.97 -17.27 3.70
C LEU A 215 15.24 -16.95 5.17
N VAL A 216 14.21 -16.55 5.92
CA VAL A 216 14.34 -16.19 7.34
C VAL A 216 14.56 -17.43 8.21
N THR A 217 13.84 -18.54 7.97
CA THR A 217 14.03 -19.81 8.68
C THR A 217 15.46 -20.34 8.48
N ALA A 218 15.97 -20.35 7.25
CA ALA A 218 17.35 -20.79 6.98
C ALA A 218 18.41 -19.93 7.69
N GLN A 219 18.10 -18.66 7.96
CA GLN A 219 19.00 -17.75 8.66
C GLN A 219 18.82 -17.78 10.18
N ALA A 220 17.62 -18.09 10.68
CA ALA A 220 17.39 -18.36 12.09
C ALA A 220 18.11 -19.64 12.56
N GLU A 221 18.33 -20.60 11.66
CA GLU A 221 19.16 -21.80 11.92
C GLU A 221 20.67 -21.47 12.01
N ASN A 222 21.10 -20.29 11.59
CA ASN A 222 22.47 -19.82 11.76
C ASN A 222 22.65 -19.22 13.16
N THR A 223 23.55 -19.79 13.97
CA THR A 223 23.75 -19.42 15.39
C THR A 223 24.22 -17.99 15.61
N ASP A 224 24.71 -17.31 14.57
CA ASP A 224 25.19 -15.93 14.64
C ASP A 224 24.09 -14.88 14.36
N GLN A 225 22.89 -15.30 13.93
CA GLN A 225 21.81 -14.37 13.57
C GLN A 225 20.85 -14.13 14.74
N ASP A 226 20.62 -12.86 15.08
CA ASP A 226 19.64 -12.47 16.10
C ASP A 226 18.21 -12.70 15.60
N LEU A 227 17.49 -13.62 16.25
CA LEU A 227 16.11 -13.96 15.91
C LEU A 227 15.14 -12.79 16.16
N ASP A 228 15.31 -12.02 17.23
CA ASP A 228 14.41 -10.90 17.53
C ASP A 228 14.55 -9.79 16.48
N GLU A 229 15.76 -9.62 15.95
CA GLU A 229 16.03 -8.74 14.82
C GLU A 229 15.34 -9.23 13.53
N LEU A 230 15.37 -10.52 13.24
CA LEU A 230 14.62 -11.11 12.12
C LEU A 230 13.12 -10.84 12.25
N LEU A 231 12.56 -11.12 13.42
CA LEU A 231 11.14 -10.93 13.72
C LEU A 231 10.72 -9.46 13.57
N ALA A 232 11.52 -8.52 14.10
CA ALA A 232 11.28 -7.10 13.97
C ALA A 232 11.21 -6.65 12.50
N ASN A 233 12.07 -7.22 11.65
CA ASN A 233 12.09 -6.90 10.23
C ASN A 233 10.99 -7.63 9.42
N CYS A 234 10.52 -8.81 9.84
CA CYS A 234 9.29 -9.41 9.29
C CYS A 234 8.08 -8.50 9.56
N ALA A 235 7.94 -7.99 10.79
CA ALA A 235 6.91 -7.03 11.15
C ALA A 235 7.02 -5.73 10.33
N LEU A 236 8.23 -5.20 10.13
CA LEU A 236 8.47 -4.05 9.25
C LEU A 236 7.90 -4.29 7.85
N LEU A 237 8.22 -5.43 7.23
CA LEU A 237 7.84 -5.73 5.86
C LEU A 237 6.34 -5.92 5.71
N LEU A 238 5.71 -6.57 6.69
CA LEU A 238 4.25 -6.69 6.74
C LEU A 238 3.63 -5.29 6.72
N ILE A 239 3.92 -4.47 7.73
CA ILE A 239 3.28 -3.15 7.92
C ILE A 239 3.60 -2.20 6.76
N ALA A 240 4.88 -2.06 6.41
CA ALA A 240 5.32 -1.16 5.35
C ALA A 240 4.89 -1.62 3.95
N GLY A 241 4.61 -2.92 3.76
CA GLY A 241 4.22 -3.47 2.48
C GLY A 241 2.75 -3.22 2.12
N HIS A 242 1.84 -3.23 3.10
CA HIS A 242 0.41 -3.11 2.79
C HIS A 242 -0.20 -1.73 3.05
N GLU A 243 0.16 -1.04 4.13
CA GLU A 243 -0.46 0.25 4.47
C GLU A 243 -0.17 1.32 3.40
N THR A 244 1.09 1.49 3.00
CA THR A 244 1.45 2.50 2.00
C THR A 244 0.86 2.21 0.63
N THR A 245 0.74 0.94 0.26
CA THR A 245 0.17 0.53 -1.03
C THR A 245 -1.34 0.68 -1.03
N THR A 246 -2.00 0.44 0.11
CA THR A 246 -3.43 0.74 0.33
C THR A 246 -3.70 2.22 0.07
N HIS A 247 -2.92 3.10 0.70
CA HIS A 247 -3.03 4.53 0.48
C HIS A 247 -2.74 4.94 -0.96
N PHE A 248 -1.72 4.34 -1.59
CA PHE A 248 -1.40 4.62 -2.98
C PHE A 248 -2.58 4.33 -3.91
N ILE A 249 -3.15 3.12 -3.83
CA ILE A 249 -4.27 2.71 -4.68
C ILE A 249 -5.46 3.65 -4.46
N GLY A 250 -5.80 3.97 -3.21
CA GLY A 250 -6.88 4.91 -2.89
C GLY A 250 -6.64 6.31 -3.44
N ASN A 251 -5.46 6.89 -3.18
CA ASN A 251 -5.10 8.23 -3.63
C ASN A 251 -5.06 8.32 -5.16
N ALA A 252 -4.44 7.33 -5.83
CA ALA A 252 -4.34 7.26 -7.27
C ALA A 252 -5.71 7.14 -7.94
N THR A 253 -6.59 6.31 -7.38
CA THR A 253 -7.98 6.18 -7.85
C THR A 253 -8.71 7.51 -7.73
N LEU A 254 -8.67 8.15 -6.55
CA LEU A 254 -9.30 9.46 -6.36
C LEU A 254 -8.74 10.53 -7.31
N ALA A 255 -7.43 10.54 -7.53
CA ALA A 255 -6.78 11.46 -8.45
C ALA A 255 -7.31 11.28 -9.88
N LEU A 256 -7.38 10.04 -10.39
CA LEU A 256 -7.94 9.77 -11.71
C LEU A 256 -9.43 10.12 -11.82
N LEU A 257 -10.22 9.89 -10.77
CA LEU A 257 -11.65 10.24 -10.75
C LEU A 257 -11.89 11.76 -10.72
N ARG A 258 -10.98 12.53 -10.11
CA ARG A 258 -11.01 14.00 -10.15
C ARG A 258 -10.47 14.59 -11.45
N HIS A 259 -9.75 13.79 -12.24
CA HIS A 259 -9.11 14.20 -13.49
C HIS A 259 -9.53 13.26 -14.65
N PRO A 260 -10.79 13.30 -15.10
CA PRO A 260 -11.32 12.34 -16.08
C PRO A 260 -10.56 12.34 -17.41
N HIS A 261 -9.99 13.47 -17.83
CA HIS A 261 -9.13 13.54 -19.02
C HIS A 261 -7.86 12.70 -18.89
N ALA A 262 -7.26 12.64 -17.69
CA ALA A 262 -6.10 11.81 -17.42
C ALA A 262 -6.49 10.32 -17.42
N ALA A 263 -7.61 9.97 -16.78
CA ALA A 263 -8.15 8.61 -16.83
C ALA A 263 -8.41 8.14 -18.28
N ASP A 264 -8.99 9.01 -19.11
CA ASP A 264 -9.24 8.74 -20.52
C ASP A 264 -7.96 8.61 -21.36
N GLN A 265 -6.92 9.38 -21.04
CA GLN A 265 -5.60 9.23 -21.67
C GLN A 265 -5.06 7.81 -21.41
N LEU A 266 -5.11 7.32 -20.17
CA LEU A 266 -4.63 5.98 -19.83
C LEU A 266 -5.45 4.87 -20.47
N ARG A 267 -6.79 5.04 -20.58
CA ARG A 267 -7.63 4.09 -21.32
C ARG A 267 -7.23 3.96 -22.78
N ARG A 268 -6.87 5.08 -23.44
CA ARG A 268 -6.46 5.10 -24.85
C ARG A 268 -5.00 4.72 -25.07
N ARG A 269 -4.15 4.94 -24.07
CA ARG A 269 -2.70 4.72 -24.09
C ARG A 269 -2.25 3.90 -22.87
N PRO A 270 -2.57 2.60 -22.81
CA PRO A 270 -2.15 1.73 -21.71
C PRO A 270 -0.62 1.60 -21.60
N ASP A 271 0.12 1.90 -22.67
CA ASP A 271 1.59 2.01 -22.68
C ASP A 271 2.14 3.06 -21.69
N LEU A 272 1.32 4.06 -21.32
CA LEU A 272 1.69 5.08 -20.32
C LEU A 272 1.58 4.59 -18.88
N MET A 273 0.98 3.43 -18.61
CA MET A 273 0.70 2.97 -17.25
C MET A 273 1.92 2.97 -16.31
N PRO A 274 3.12 2.49 -16.73
CA PRO A 274 4.30 2.55 -15.88
C PRO A 274 4.68 3.98 -15.46
N ALA A 275 4.67 4.93 -16.41
CA ALA A 275 4.97 6.34 -16.13
C ALA A 275 3.87 7.00 -15.30
N ALA A 276 2.61 6.60 -15.51
CA ALA A 276 1.47 7.10 -14.78
C ALA A 276 1.50 6.72 -13.30
N VAL A 277 1.91 5.49 -12.98
CA VAL A 277 2.13 5.04 -11.60
C VAL A 277 3.12 5.96 -10.87
N ASP A 278 4.26 6.26 -11.47
CA ASP A 278 5.25 7.17 -10.89
C ASP A 278 4.74 8.62 -10.78
N GLU A 279 3.99 9.10 -11.77
CA GLU A 279 3.38 10.43 -11.70
C GLU A 279 2.29 10.50 -10.61
N LEU A 280 1.50 9.45 -10.41
CA LEU A 280 0.49 9.38 -9.35
C LEU A 280 1.14 9.30 -7.96
N LEU A 281 2.25 8.57 -7.81
CA LEU A 281 3.07 8.55 -6.59
C LEU A 281 3.71 9.91 -6.30
N ARG A 282 4.18 10.62 -7.32
CA ARG A 282 4.64 12.00 -7.18
C ARG A 282 3.47 12.90 -6.74
N TYR A 283 2.37 12.84 -7.48
CA TYR A 283 1.23 13.73 -7.30
C TYR A 283 0.62 13.58 -5.91
N ASP A 284 0.32 12.36 -5.45
CA ASP A 284 -0.29 12.14 -4.13
C ASP A 284 0.40 11.01 -3.35
N ALA A 285 1.59 11.32 -2.83
CA ALA A 285 2.46 10.36 -2.15
C ALA A 285 1.83 9.75 -0.88
N PRO A 286 1.84 8.42 -0.72
CA PRO A 286 1.39 7.78 0.52
C PRO A 286 2.18 8.18 1.76
N VAL A 287 3.51 8.26 1.61
CA VAL A 287 4.44 8.68 2.68
C VAL A 287 4.73 10.16 2.51
N GLN A 288 4.35 10.94 3.51
CA GLN A 288 4.42 12.40 3.48
C GLN A 288 5.68 12.96 4.10
N LEU A 289 6.29 12.24 5.05
CA LEU A 289 7.50 12.68 5.71
C LEU A 289 8.48 11.55 6.03
N MET A 290 9.75 11.92 6.11
CA MET A 290 10.80 11.10 6.70
C MET A 290 11.43 11.87 7.85
N LEU A 291 11.82 11.17 8.90
CA LEU A 291 12.52 11.75 10.04
C LEU A 291 14.02 11.50 9.91
N ARG A 292 14.81 12.54 10.22
CA ARG A 292 16.25 12.45 10.41
C ARG A 292 16.68 13.14 11.69
N ARG A 293 17.81 12.73 12.26
CA ARG A 293 18.43 13.37 13.44
C ARG A 293 19.88 13.74 13.16
N ALA A 294 20.27 14.98 13.44
CA ALA A 294 21.65 15.41 13.28
C ALA A 294 22.58 14.63 14.23
N ARG A 295 23.65 14.04 13.69
CA ARG A 295 24.68 13.31 14.43
C ARG A 295 25.75 14.21 15.03
N HIS A 296 25.85 15.43 14.52
CA HIS A 296 26.75 16.50 14.95
C HIS A 296 26.17 17.80 14.37
N ASP A 297 26.69 18.95 14.80
CA ASP A 297 26.37 20.24 14.20
C ASP A 297 26.73 20.24 12.71
N LEU A 298 25.77 20.53 11.83
CA LEU A 298 25.97 20.52 10.38
C LEU A 298 25.22 21.66 9.68
N GLU A 299 25.68 22.02 8.48
CA GLU A 299 25.02 23.02 7.63
C GLU A 299 24.07 22.37 6.62
N LEU A 300 22.79 22.73 6.68
CA LEU A 300 21.76 22.30 5.74
C LEU A 300 21.03 23.53 5.21
N ALA A 301 21.02 23.72 3.87
CA ALA A 301 20.37 24.86 3.22
C ALA A 301 20.73 26.25 3.81
N GLY A 302 21.99 26.44 4.24
CA GLY A 302 22.45 27.69 4.86
C GLY A 302 21.95 27.92 6.29
N ARG A 303 21.48 26.85 6.96
CA ARG A 303 21.10 26.83 8.37
C ARG A 303 21.98 25.84 9.13
N THR A 304 22.43 26.23 10.30
CA THR A 304 23.07 25.33 11.26
C THR A 304 22.01 24.46 11.95
N VAL A 305 22.09 23.16 11.74
CA VAL A 305 21.32 22.14 12.45
C VAL A 305 22.21 21.56 13.54
N SER A 306 21.87 21.77 14.81
CA SER A 306 22.68 21.30 15.94
C SER A 306 22.54 19.80 16.17
N GLU A 307 23.55 19.20 16.80
CA GLU A 307 23.55 17.81 17.21
C GLU A 307 22.26 17.44 17.97
N GLY A 308 21.69 16.29 17.62
CA GLY A 308 20.48 15.76 18.23
C GLY A 308 19.18 16.43 17.78
N GLN A 309 19.23 17.52 17.01
CA GLN A 309 18.01 18.13 16.46
C GLN A 309 17.40 17.24 15.37
N THR A 310 16.07 17.23 15.35
CA THR A 310 15.27 16.51 14.36
C THR A 310 15.07 17.36 13.11
N VAL A 311 15.18 16.73 11.95
CA VAL A 311 14.80 17.29 10.64
C VAL A 311 13.67 16.42 10.06
N LEU A 312 12.51 17.02 9.83
CA LEU A 312 11.37 16.40 9.16
C LEU A 312 11.42 16.76 7.67
N LEU A 313 11.63 15.73 6.84
CA LEU A 313 11.72 15.86 5.40
C LEU A 313 10.32 15.66 4.81
N VAL A 314 9.66 16.73 4.35
CA VAL A 314 8.28 16.68 3.85
C VAL A 314 8.27 16.24 2.39
N CYS A 315 8.33 14.92 2.16
CA CYS A 315 8.31 14.29 0.83
C CYS A 315 7.15 14.75 -0.05
N GLY A 316 5.95 14.90 0.53
CA GLY A 316 4.78 15.37 -0.21
C GLY A 316 4.95 16.80 -0.75
N ALA A 317 5.62 17.67 0.01
CA ALA A 317 5.95 19.03 -0.42
C ALA A 317 7.04 19.02 -1.50
N ALA A 318 8.10 18.22 -1.31
CA ALA A 318 9.17 18.06 -2.28
C ALA A 318 8.65 17.54 -3.64
N ASN A 319 7.70 16.61 -3.63
CA ASN A 319 7.08 16.10 -4.86
C ASN A 319 6.23 17.13 -5.61
N ARG A 320 5.86 18.23 -4.95
CA ARG A 320 5.12 19.37 -5.52
C ARG A 320 5.99 20.63 -5.64
N ASP A 321 7.31 20.48 -5.62
CA ASP A 321 8.22 21.61 -5.76
C ASP A 321 8.33 22.06 -7.24
N PRO A 322 7.90 23.28 -7.60
CA PRO A 322 7.97 23.78 -8.97
C PRO A 322 9.41 23.96 -9.48
N ALA A 323 10.41 24.04 -8.61
CA ALA A 323 11.82 24.11 -9.02
C ALA A 323 12.30 22.81 -9.71
N VAL A 324 11.62 21.69 -9.46
CA VAL A 324 11.97 20.37 -10.03
C VAL A 324 10.87 19.82 -10.93
N PHE A 325 9.61 20.09 -10.59
CA PHE A 325 8.43 19.65 -11.32
C PHE A 325 7.61 20.86 -11.78
N PRO A 326 7.84 21.38 -13.00
CA PRO A 326 7.03 22.47 -13.57
C PRO A 326 5.53 22.12 -13.56
N ASP A 327 4.65 23.06 -13.24
CA ASP A 327 3.22 22.81 -13.04
C ASP A 327 2.95 21.58 -12.14
N PRO A 328 3.43 21.60 -10.87
CA PRO A 328 3.45 20.42 -10.01
C PRO A 328 2.05 19.91 -9.63
N HIS A 329 1.02 20.75 -9.85
CA HIS A 329 -0.39 20.45 -9.58
C HIS A 329 -1.15 19.87 -10.77
N VAL A 330 -0.49 19.68 -11.90
CA VAL A 330 -1.06 18.99 -13.07
C VAL A 330 -0.59 17.53 -13.06
N LEU A 331 -1.54 16.61 -13.30
CA LEU A 331 -1.23 15.21 -13.61
C LEU A 331 -0.75 15.12 -15.06
N ASP A 332 0.52 14.81 -15.24
CA ASP A 332 1.16 14.66 -16.54
C ASP A 332 1.93 13.34 -16.62
N PHE A 333 1.39 12.35 -17.33
CA PHE A 333 2.00 11.03 -17.48
C PHE A 333 3.19 11.01 -18.45
N GLU A 334 3.42 12.10 -19.19
CA GLU A 334 4.56 12.27 -20.09
C GLU A 334 5.63 13.18 -19.49
N ARG A 335 5.44 13.58 -18.21
CA ARG A 335 6.39 14.37 -17.44
C ARG A 335 7.75 13.70 -17.43
N SER A 336 8.70 14.33 -18.09
CA SER A 336 10.08 13.86 -18.13
C SER A 336 10.66 13.75 -16.71
N GLY A 337 11.17 12.59 -16.34
CA GLY A 337 11.88 12.35 -15.09
C GLY A 337 11.02 12.25 -13.82
N SER A 338 9.71 12.04 -13.90
CA SER A 338 8.87 11.73 -12.73
C SER A 338 9.33 10.44 -12.03
N GLY A 339 9.54 9.36 -12.79
CA GLY A 339 9.86 8.01 -12.25
C GLY A 339 11.22 7.82 -11.58
N GLY A 340 12.12 8.79 -11.67
CA GLY A 340 13.43 8.74 -11.02
C GLY A 340 13.66 9.82 -9.96
N ARG A 341 12.75 10.80 -9.84
CA ARG A 341 12.98 11.99 -9.00
C ARG A 341 12.03 12.07 -7.83
N HIS A 342 10.81 11.56 -7.91
CA HIS A 342 9.87 11.71 -6.81
C HIS A 342 10.36 11.03 -5.50
N MET A 343 10.01 11.62 -4.36
CA MET A 343 10.37 11.19 -3.00
C MET A 343 9.39 10.20 -2.38
N ALA A 344 8.37 9.70 -3.11
CA ALA A 344 7.40 8.76 -2.56
C ALA A 344 8.04 7.43 -2.08
N PHE A 345 9.19 7.05 -2.63
CA PHE A 345 9.99 5.90 -2.19
C PHE A 345 11.23 6.28 -1.36
N GLY A 346 11.33 7.55 -0.95
CA GLY A 346 12.53 8.09 -0.32
C GLY A 346 13.72 8.18 -1.28
N HIS A 347 14.90 8.43 -0.73
CA HIS A 347 16.16 8.56 -1.48
C HIS A 347 17.34 8.06 -0.62
N GLY A 348 18.46 7.73 -1.27
CA GLY A 348 19.69 7.30 -0.59
C GLY A 348 19.64 5.85 -0.08
N PRO A 349 20.38 5.51 0.99
CA PRO A 349 20.48 4.14 1.50
C PRO A 349 19.11 3.50 1.84
N HIS A 350 18.17 4.32 2.30
CA HIS A 350 16.82 3.88 2.69
C HIS A 350 15.81 3.92 1.54
N PHE A 351 16.23 3.99 0.28
CA PHE A 351 15.31 3.88 -0.86
C PHE A 351 14.44 2.63 -0.72
N CYS A 352 13.12 2.77 -0.96
CA CYS A 352 12.13 1.75 -0.65
C CYS A 352 12.48 0.40 -1.29
N LEU A 353 12.57 -0.63 -0.47
CA LEU A 353 12.88 -1.99 -0.92
C LEU A 353 11.73 -2.57 -1.77
N GLY A 354 10.49 -2.24 -1.42
CA GLY A 354 9.28 -2.72 -2.10
C GLY A 354 8.86 -1.89 -3.33
N ALA A 355 9.67 -0.93 -3.78
CA ALA A 355 9.27 0.02 -4.83
C ALA A 355 8.82 -0.66 -6.14
N ALA A 356 9.49 -1.74 -6.55
CA ALA A 356 9.11 -2.48 -7.75
C ALA A 356 7.75 -3.20 -7.59
N LEU A 357 7.49 -3.76 -6.41
CA LEU A 357 6.24 -4.44 -6.10
C LEU A 357 5.08 -3.44 -6.00
N ALA A 358 5.25 -2.33 -5.31
CA ALA A 358 4.22 -1.28 -5.20
C ALA A 358 3.84 -0.71 -6.57
N ARG A 359 4.83 -0.52 -7.47
CA ARG A 359 4.57 -0.11 -8.86
C ARG A 359 3.77 -1.14 -9.64
N LEU A 360 4.14 -2.42 -9.49
CA LEU A 360 3.45 -3.53 -10.14
C LEU A 360 1.99 -3.64 -9.70
N GLU A 361 1.74 -3.58 -8.39
CA GLU A 361 0.38 -3.58 -7.82
C GLU A 361 -0.43 -2.40 -8.34
N GLY A 362 0.14 -1.19 -8.28
CA GLY A 362 -0.52 0.01 -8.80
C GLY A 362 -0.89 -0.10 -10.28
N ALA A 363 0.04 -0.54 -11.12
CA ALA A 363 -0.22 -0.68 -12.56
C ALA A 363 -1.39 -1.64 -12.83
N ILE A 364 -1.37 -2.84 -12.23
CA ILE A 364 -2.40 -3.85 -12.43
C ILE A 364 -3.76 -3.37 -11.93
N VAL A 365 -3.79 -2.77 -10.74
CA VAL A 365 -5.04 -2.27 -10.15
C VAL A 365 -5.64 -1.15 -10.97
N LEU A 366 -4.83 -0.15 -11.34
CA LEU A 366 -5.29 1.00 -12.10
C LEU A 366 -5.78 0.59 -13.50
N GLU A 367 -5.06 -0.32 -14.17
CA GLU A 367 -5.51 -0.88 -15.44
C GLU A 367 -6.85 -1.60 -15.30
N ALA A 368 -7.02 -2.45 -14.28
CA ALA A 368 -8.26 -3.17 -14.03
C ALA A 368 -9.43 -2.22 -13.74
N LEU A 369 -9.23 -1.21 -12.88
CA LEU A 369 -10.25 -0.20 -12.56
C LEU A 369 -10.69 0.57 -13.81
N LEU A 370 -9.75 0.94 -14.68
CA LEU A 370 -10.06 1.73 -15.88
C LEU A 370 -10.71 0.93 -17.01
N THR A 371 -10.43 -0.36 -17.11
CA THR A 371 -10.85 -1.22 -18.24
C THR A 371 -12.01 -2.15 -17.91
N ARG A 372 -12.18 -2.56 -16.65
CA ARG A 372 -13.18 -3.56 -16.24
C ARG A 372 -14.37 -2.98 -15.49
N LEU A 373 -14.30 -1.74 -15.02
CA LEU A 373 -15.40 -1.04 -14.36
C LEU A 373 -15.87 0.12 -15.24
N PRO A 374 -16.69 -0.15 -16.28
CA PRO A 374 -17.20 0.89 -17.16
C PRO A 374 -18.01 1.93 -16.37
N GLY A 375 -17.86 3.20 -16.72
CA GLY A 375 -18.59 4.28 -16.04
C GLY A 375 -18.15 4.55 -14.59
N LEU A 376 -16.98 4.05 -14.17
CA LEU A 376 -16.41 4.31 -12.84
C LEU A 376 -16.38 5.81 -12.51
N ARG A 377 -17.01 6.18 -11.40
CA ARG A 377 -17.16 7.56 -10.89
C ARG A 377 -17.34 7.55 -9.38
N LEU A 378 -17.11 8.70 -8.74
CA LEU A 378 -17.39 8.90 -7.31
C LEU A 378 -18.88 8.72 -7.01
N ASP A 379 -19.20 8.06 -5.91
CA ASP A 379 -20.59 7.82 -5.46
C ASP A 379 -21.00 8.78 -4.34
N GLY A 380 -21.00 10.09 -4.66
CA GLY A 380 -21.62 11.16 -3.88
C GLY A 380 -21.05 11.50 -2.49
N SER A 381 -20.32 10.60 -1.83
CA SER A 381 -19.70 10.85 -0.53
C SER A 381 -18.37 11.60 -0.69
N ALA A 382 -18.10 12.55 0.22
CA ALA A 382 -16.81 13.20 0.28
C ALA A 382 -15.73 12.17 0.69
N PRO A 383 -14.56 12.14 0.02
CA PRO A 383 -13.48 11.25 0.42
C PRO A 383 -13.08 11.47 1.88
N GLN A 384 -12.90 10.39 2.63
CA GLN A 384 -12.52 10.47 4.04
C GLN A 384 -11.03 10.23 4.17
N TRP A 385 -10.32 11.16 4.82
CA TRP A 385 -8.87 11.09 4.99
C TRP A 385 -8.50 10.61 6.39
N GLN A 386 -7.44 9.81 6.45
CA GLN A 386 -6.84 9.46 7.73
C GLN A 386 -6.20 10.66 8.41
N ARG A 387 -6.13 10.64 9.74
CA ARG A 387 -5.49 11.68 10.54
C ARG A 387 -4.05 11.30 10.86
N SER A 388 -3.15 11.55 9.91
CA SER A 388 -1.73 11.25 10.07
C SER A 388 -0.89 12.38 9.47
N LEU A 389 0.24 12.69 10.10
CA LEU A 389 1.27 13.50 9.45
C LEU A 389 2.11 12.64 8.53
N ASN A 390 2.42 11.41 8.95
CA ASN A 390 3.39 10.58 8.26
C ASN A 390 2.83 9.98 6.97
N PHE A 391 1.56 9.65 7.00
CA PHE A 391 0.87 8.98 5.92
C PHE A 391 -0.28 9.83 5.41
N ARG A 392 -0.50 9.80 4.11
CA ARG A 392 -1.68 10.37 3.47
C ARG A 392 -2.41 9.27 2.72
N GLY A 393 -3.65 9.04 3.13
CA GLY A 393 -4.46 7.96 2.60
C GLY A 393 -5.92 8.15 2.93
N LEU A 394 -6.77 7.57 2.08
CA LEU A 394 -8.21 7.53 2.27
C LEU A 394 -8.57 6.40 3.23
N THR A 395 -9.47 6.66 4.17
CA THR A 395 -10.11 5.63 5.00
C THR A 395 -11.34 5.05 4.32
N ARG A 396 -11.93 5.79 3.37
CA ARG A 396 -13.09 5.38 2.57
C ARG A 396 -13.12 6.13 1.24
N LEU A 397 -13.47 5.43 0.16
CA LEU A 397 -13.71 6.03 -1.16
C LEU A 397 -14.83 5.27 -1.88
N ASP A 398 -16.06 5.80 -1.78
CA ASP A 398 -17.22 5.22 -2.44
C ASP A 398 -17.21 5.53 -3.94
N VAL A 399 -17.36 4.49 -4.74
CA VAL A 399 -17.46 4.58 -6.19
C VAL A 399 -18.64 3.77 -6.69
N ALA A 400 -19.14 4.16 -7.85
CA ALA A 400 -20.10 3.37 -8.59
C ALA A 400 -19.71 3.29 -10.07
N PHE A 401 -20.15 2.22 -10.73
CA PHE A 401 -19.84 1.85 -12.10
C PHE A 401 -21.03 1.09 -12.70
N THR A 402 -21.05 0.93 -14.02
CA THR A 402 -22.11 0.21 -14.72
C THR A 402 -21.97 -1.29 -14.46
N PRO A 403 -22.98 -1.96 -13.87
CA PRO A 403 -22.98 -3.41 -13.73
C PRO A 403 -22.92 -4.09 -15.10
N PRO A 404 -22.37 -5.31 -15.20
CA PRO A 404 -22.54 -6.13 -16.39
C PRO A 404 -24.03 -6.28 -16.70
N SER A 405 -24.43 -6.10 -17.96
CA SER A 405 -25.81 -6.38 -18.38
C SER A 405 -26.06 -7.89 -18.30
N ASP A 406 -27.11 -8.30 -17.58
CA ASP A 406 -27.64 -9.66 -17.61
C ASP A 406 -28.26 -9.93 -19.00
N ASP A 407 -27.42 -10.13 -20.02
CA ASP A 407 -27.88 -10.65 -21.30
C ASP A 407 -27.98 -12.19 -21.18
N HIS A 408 -28.77 -12.63 -20.19
CA HIS A 408 -29.39 -13.94 -20.26
C HIS A 408 -30.53 -13.80 -21.25
N GLY A 409 -30.21 -14.14 -22.51
CA GLY A 409 -31.16 -14.23 -23.60
C GLY A 409 -32.46 -14.82 -23.10
N SER A 410 -33.50 -13.99 -23.11
CA SER A 410 -34.87 -14.45 -23.14
C SER A 410 -35.02 -15.23 -24.43
N GLY A 411 -34.68 -16.51 -24.37
CA GLY A 411 -35.04 -17.49 -25.37
C GLY A 411 -36.54 -17.36 -25.56
N SER A 412 -36.90 -16.76 -26.69
CA SER A 412 -38.16 -16.92 -27.40
C SER A 412 -39.06 -17.96 -26.72
N GLN A 413 -40.05 -17.50 -25.97
CA GLN A 413 -41.22 -18.32 -25.69
C GLN A 413 -41.78 -18.76 -27.04
N VAL A 414 -41.56 -20.03 -27.39
CA VAL A 414 -42.31 -20.69 -28.44
C VAL A 414 -43.75 -20.75 -27.94
N SER A 415 -44.54 -19.79 -28.41
CA SER A 415 -45.98 -19.76 -28.28
C SER A 415 -46.55 -21.04 -28.90
N SER A 416 -47.05 -21.94 -28.05
CA SER A 416 -47.98 -22.99 -28.44
C SER A 416 -49.29 -22.35 -28.90
N ALA A 417 -49.56 -22.38 -30.20
CA ALA A 417 -50.88 -22.13 -30.77
C ALA A 417 -51.27 -23.31 -31.67
N ASP A 418 -52.30 -24.01 -31.19
CA ASP A 418 -53.04 -25.08 -31.84
C ASP A 418 -53.76 -24.55 -33.10
N GLY A 419 -53.92 -25.40 -34.13
CA GLY A 419 -54.49 -25.01 -35.42
C GLY A 419 -54.50 -26.10 -36.48
N SER A 420 -55.44 -27.03 -36.36
CA SER A 420 -55.75 -28.14 -37.28
C SER A 420 -55.99 -27.76 -38.76
N ARG A 421 -55.52 -28.60 -39.73
CA ARG A 421 -56.34 -29.42 -40.68
C ARG A 421 -55.59 -29.89 -41.95
N GLY A 422 -55.79 -31.18 -42.28
CA GLY A 422 -55.71 -31.79 -43.62
C GLY A 422 -54.33 -32.30 -44.04
N GLY A 423 -54.09 -33.52 -44.55
CA GLY A 423 -54.93 -34.63 -44.99
C GLY A 423 -54.10 -35.49 -45.97
N ALA A 424 -54.14 -36.82 -45.78
CA ALA A 424 -53.78 -37.91 -46.70
C ALA A 424 -52.30 -38.24 -47.02
N GLY A 425 -51.92 -39.52 -46.80
CA GLY A 425 -51.06 -40.23 -47.77
C GLY A 425 -50.05 -41.27 -47.26
N ARG A 426 -50.52 -42.52 -47.14
CA ARG A 426 -49.82 -43.81 -47.36
C ARG A 426 -48.86 -44.42 -46.31
N ALA A 427 -49.13 -45.71 -46.12
CA ALA A 427 -48.51 -46.72 -45.28
C ALA A 427 -47.16 -47.22 -45.79
N THR A 428 -46.34 -47.77 -44.87
CA THR A 428 -45.96 -49.21 -44.85
C THR A 428 -45.23 -49.62 -43.57
N GLN A 429 -45.67 -50.75 -42.98
CA GLN A 429 -44.96 -51.86 -42.30
C GLN A 429 -43.90 -51.54 -41.21
N ALA A 430 -44.08 -51.94 -39.95
CA ALA A 430 -44.14 -53.28 -39.33
C ALA A 430 -42.80 -53.64 -38.66
N GLY A 431 -42.82 -53.83 -37.33
CA GLY A 431 -41.67 -54.27 -36.53
C GLY A 431 -41.99 -54.25 -35.04
N THR A 432 -42.34 -55.41 -34.51
CA THR A 432 -42.81 -55.73 -33.15
C THR A 432 -41.73 -55.67 -32.05
N CYS A 433 -42.05 -54.99 -30.94
CA CYS A 433 -41.96 -55.34 -29.48
C CYS A 433 -41.22 -56.61 -28.98
N PRO A 434 -40.95 -56.80 -27.64
CA PRO A 434 -41.04 -55.90 -26.46
C PRO A 434 -39.96 -56.13 -25.34
N VAL A 435 -40.18 -55.47 -24.17
CA VAL A 435 -39.96 -55.94 -22.75
C VAL A 435 -38.82 -55.30 -21.92
N SER A 436 -39.24 -54.49 -20.92
CA SER A 436 -38.57 -54.16 -19.63
C SER A 436 -38.77 -55.31 -18.60
N PRO A 437 -38.02 -55.49 -17.48
CA PRO A 437 -37.73 -54.47 -16.46
C PRO A 437 -36.42 -54.61 -15.62
N ALA A 438 -36.20 -53.67 -14.70
CA ALA A 438 -35.24 -53.62 -13.56
C ALA A 438 -35.57 -54.70 -12.47
N PRO A 439 -34.99 -54.76 -11.22
CA PRO A 439 -34.00 -53.91 -10.50
C PRO A 439 -32.98 -54.66 -9.57
N GLY A 440 -32.22 -53.90 -8.74
CA GLY A 440 -31.54 -54.35 -7.49
C GLY A 440 -30.00 -54.43 -7.59
N GLY A 441 -29.15 -54.09 -6.61
CA GLY A 441 -29.26 -53.67 -5.21
C GLY A 441 -27.93 -53.99 -4.48
N VAL A 442 -27.63 -53.23 -3.41
CA VAL A 442 -26.85 -53.61 -2.20
C VAL A 442 -25.29 -53.53 -2.18
N ALA A 443 -24.83 -52.54 -1.40
CA ALA A 443 -23.87 -52.50 -0.28
C ALA A 443 -22.57 -53.35 -0.18
N GLY A 444 -21.53 -52.65 0.29
CA GLY A 444 -20.52 -53.09 1.29
C GLY A 444 -19.22 -53.68 0.73
N PRO A 445 -18.09 -53.63 1.46
CA PRO A 445 -17.90 -53.31 2.89
C PRO A 445 -17.33 -51.93 3.22
#